data_AF-A0A532AJQ0-F1
#
_entry.id   AF-A0A532AJQ0-F1
#
_cell.length_a   1.000
_cell.length_b   1.000
_cell.length_c   1.000
_cell.angle_alpha   90.00
_cell.angle_beta   90.00
_cell.angle_gamma   90.00
#
_symmetry.space_group_name_H-M   'P 1'
#
loop_
_entity.id
_entity.type
_entity.pdbx_description
1 polymer ?
#
loop_
_entity_poly.entity_id
_entity_poly.type
_entity_poly.pdbx_seq_one_letter_code
_entity_poly.pdbx_strand_id
1 'polypeptide(L)'
;NTVLMAVVTYWGHMLGINIETEMRRKSFDHLQKLSFRFYDNHKTGHLVGRVTKDLEEIGEVAHHGPEDLFIAVMTFVGAFALMFVVNVPLALVTAAIVPVIAWVTIRYGDRMERNWQALYG
;
A
#
# COMPACT_ATOMS: atom_id res chain seq x y z
N ASN A 1 -14.84 -19.90 -0.91
CA ASN A 1 -13.74 -18.94 -0.68
C ASN A 1 -12.75 -18.90 -1.84
N THR A 2 -12.32 -20.05 -2.37
CA THR A 2 -11.28 -20.16 -3.44
C THR A 2 -11.58 -19.39 -4.73
N VAL A 3 -12.85 -19.36 -5.19
CA VAL A 3 -13.22 -18.66 -6.44
C VAL A 3 -13.12 -17.14 -6.31
N LEU A 4 -13.51 -16.59 -5.16
CA LEU A 4 -13.50 -15.15 -4.92
C LEU A 4 -12.06 -14.65 -4.79
N MET A 5 -11.21 -15.40 -4.09
CA MET A 5 -9.77 -15.16 -4.04
C MET A 5 -9.15 -15.24 -5.43
N ALA A 6 -9.45 -16.28 -6.22
CA ALA A 6 -8.89 -16.41 -7.57
C ALA A 6 -9.25 -15.22 -8.49
N VAL A 7 -10.49 -14.71 -8.39
CA VAL A 7 -10.93 -13.54 -9.17
C VAL A 7 -10.21 -12.28 -8.70
N VAL A 8 -10.16 -12.02 -7.39
CA VAL A 8 -9.53 -10.82 -6.85
C VAL A 8 -8.03 -10.81 -7.14
N THR A 9 -7.33 -11.90 -6.88
CA THR A 9 -5.89 -12.00 -7.10
C THR A 9 -5.54 -11.87 -8.59
N TYR A 10 -6.30 -12.51 -9.50
CA TYR A 10 -6.04 -12.44 -10.94
C TYR A 10 -6.24 -11.02 -11.49
N TRP A 11 -7.38 -10.39 -11.17
CA TRP A 11 -7.65 -9.03 -11.61
C TRP A 11 -6.71 -8.01 -10.97
N GLY A 12 -6.35 -8.22 -9.69
CA GLY A 12 -5.34 -7.43 -8.99
C GLY A 12 -4.00 -7.48 -9.71
N HIS A 13 -3.45 -8.67 -9.95
CA HIS A 13 -2.15 -8.84 -10.62
C HIS A 13 -2.16 -8.25 -12.04
N MET A 14 -3.22 -8.50 -12.81
CA MET A 14 -3.36 -7.94 -14.16
C MET A 14 -3.36 -6.41 -14.12
N LEU A 15 -4.05 -5.81 -13.14
CA LEU A 15 -4.11 -4.36 -12.96
C LEU A 15 -2.75 -3.79 -12.53
N GLY A 16 -2.04 -4.44 -11.60
CA GLY A 16 -0.69 -4.06 -11.18
C GLY A 16 0.30 -4.04 -12.33
N ILE A 17 0.37 -5.12 -13.10
CA ILE A 17 1.28 -5.25 -14.26
C ILE A 17 0.99 -4.17 -15.30
N ASN A 18 -0.28 -3.87 -15.57
CA ASN A 18 -0.65 -2.84 -16.54
C ASN A 18 -0.26 -1.43 -16.07
N ILE A 19 -0.48 -1.12 -14.78
CA ILE A 19 -0.07 0.16 -14.19
C ILE A 19 1.45 0.30 -14.24
N GLU A 20 2.18 -0.71 -13.79
CA GLU A 20 3.64 -0.72 -13.78
C GLU A 20 4.20 -0.51 -15.19
N THR A 21 3.70 -1.28 -16.16
CA THR A 21 4.14 -1.22 -17.57
C THR A 21 3.91 0.17 -18.17
N GLU A 22 2.73 0.75 -17.94
CA GLU A 22 2.41 2.07 -18.49
C GLU A 22 3.21 3.19 -17.80
N MET A 23 3.45 3.08 -16.49
CA MET A 23 4.29 4.01 -15.74
C MET A 23 5.75 3.96 -16.19
N ARG A 24 6.31 2.75 -16.39
CA ARG A 24 7.65 2.56 -16.94
C ARG A 24 7.77 3.16 -18.33
N ARG A 25 6.78 2.90 -19.20
CA ARG A 25 6.74 3.44 -20.57
C ARG A 25 6.72 4.96 -20.59
N LYS A 26 5.81 5.60 -19.85
CA LYS A 26 5.71 7.07 -19.77
C LYS A 26 6.98 7.70 -19.19
N SER A 27 7.52 7.12 -18.12
CA SER A 27 8.72 7.66 -17.48
C SER A 27 9.93 7.56 -18.41
N PHE A 28 10.08 6.44 -19.11
CA PHE A 28 11.15 6.25 -20.08
C PHE A 28 11.04 7.21 -21.29
N ASP A 29 9.85 7.33 -21.88
CA ASP A 29 9.59 8.27 -22.98
C ASP A 29 9.84 9.73 -22.57
N HIS A 30 9.52 10.09 -21.32
CA HIS A 30 9.84 11.41 -20.78
C HIS A 30 11.35 11.62 -20.63
N LEU A 31 12.07 10.64 -20.07
CA LEU A 31 13.52 10.71 -19.91
C LEU A 31 14.22 10.91 -21.28
N GLN A 32 13.80 10.18 -22.32
CA GLN A 32 14.40 10.30 -23.66
C GLN A 32 14.31 11.71 -24.27
N LYS A 33 13.37 12.55 -23.79
CA LYS A 33 13.14 13.92 -24.30
C LYS A 33 13.87 15.00 -23.49
N LEU A 34 14.54 14.64 -22.40
CA LEU A 34 15.27 15.59 -21.55
C LEU A 34 16.61 16.01 -22.18
N SER A 35 17.00 17.25 -21.94
CA SER A 35 18.26 17.82 -22.45
C SER A 35 19.50 17.17 -21.83
N PHE A 36 20.64 17.16 -22.54
CA PHE A 36 21.91 16.69 -21.99
C PHE A 36 22.31 17.38 -20.68
N ARG A 37 22.05 18.68 -20.55
CA ARG A 37 22.30 19.44 -19.31
C ARG A 37 21.54 18.87 -18.10
N PHE A 38 20.37 18.27 -18.30
CA PHE A 38 19.65 17.60 -17.21
C PHE A 38 20.46 16.41 -16.68
N TYR A 39 21.02 15.60 -17.58
CA TYR A 39 21.85 14.44 -17.26
C TYR A 39 23.21 14.80 -16.69
N ASP A 40 23.78 15.95 -17.05
CA ASP A 40 25.02 16.45 -16.43
C ASP A 40 24.82 16.78 -14.93
N ASN A 41 23.60 17.11 -14.53
CA ASN A 41 23.25 17.48 -13.15
C ASN A 41 22.57 16.35 -12.37
N HIS A 42 22.29 15.20 -13.00
CA HIS A 42 21.59 14.07 -12.36
C HIS A 42 22.28 12.75 -12.67
N LYS A 43 22.50 11.93 -11.63
CA LYS A 43 23.09 10.60 -11.82
C LYS A 43 22.14 9.70 -12.62
N THR A 44 22.52 9.33 -13.84
CA THR A 44 21.73 8.45 -14.72
C THR A 44 21.33 7.14 -14.06
N GLY A 45 22.23 6.55 -13.24
CA GLY A 45 21.94 5.32 -12.49
C GLY A 45 20.78 5.48 -11.49
N HIS A 46 20.64 6.64 -10.83
CA HIS A 46 19.50 6.91 -9.97
C HIS A 46 18.21 7.03 -10.78
N LEU A 47 18.24 7.69 -11.95
CA LEU A 47 17.07 7.84 -12.82
C LEU A 47 16.56 6.47 -13.28
N VAL A 48 17.46 5.62 -13.74
CA VAL A 48 17.14 4.23 -14.13
C VAL A 48 16.60 3.46 -12.93
N GLY A 49 17.25 3.57 -11.76
CA GLY A 49 16.81 2.92 -10.53
C GLY A 49 15.38 3.30 -10.13
N ARG A 50 14.99 4.58 -10.24
CA ARG A 50 13.61 5.00 -9.96
C ARG A 50 12.61 4.47 -10.97
N VAL A 51 12.95 4.47 -12.25
CA VAL A 51 12.07 3.93 -13.31
C VAL A 51 11.94 2.42 -13.22
N THR A 52 12.92 1.71 -12.67
CA THR A 52 12.83 0.26 -12.50
C THR A 52 12.25 -0.12 -11.15
N LYS A 53 12.97 0.21 -10.07
CA LYS A 53 12.69 -0.30 -8.73
C LYS A 53 11.54 0.43 -8.04
N ASP A 54 11.53 1.75 -8.06
CA ASP A 54 10.46 2.49 -7.37
C ASP A 54 9.11 2.27 -8.08
N LEU A 55 9.10 2.18 -9.42
CA LEU A 55 7.88 1.89 -10.17
C LEU A 55 7.37 0.46 -9.97
N GLU A 56 8.28 -0.52 -9.79
CA GLU A 56 7.92 -1.89 -9.42
C GLU A 56 7.25 -1.92 -8.03
N GLU A 57 7.82 -1.21 -7.06
CA GLU A 57 7.25 -1.11 -5.71
C GLU A 57 5.88 -0.43 -5.72
N ILE A 58 5.70 0.62 -6.54
CA ILE A 58 4.39 1.25 -6.73
C ILE A 58 3.41 0.28 -7.39
N GLY A 59 3.86 -0.49 -8.39
CA GLY A 59 3.05 -1.53 -9.04
C GLY A 59 2.57 -2.57 -8.02
N GLU A 60 3.48 -3.04 -7.17
CA GLU A 60 3.21 -4.02 -6.11
C GLU A 60 2.14 -3.53 -5.13
N VAL A 61 2.31 -2.31 -4.62
CA VAL A 61 1.35 -1.68 -3.72
C VAL A 61 0.00 -1.44 -4.41
N ALA A 62 -0.01 -1.09 -5.69
CA ALA A 62 -1.24 -0.82 -6.44
C ALA A 62 -2.10 -2.07 -6.65
N HIS A 63 -1.50 -3.27 -6.68
CA HIS A 63 -2.26 -4.51 -6.82
C HIS A 63 -2.60 -5.19 -5.49
N HIS A 64 -1.64 -5.32 -4.57
CA HIS A 64 -1.88 -5.97 -3.28
C HIS A 64 -2.57 -5.07 -2.26
N GLY A 65 -2.25 -3.77 -2.26
CA GLY A 65 -2.77 -2.82 -1.26
C GLY A 65 -4.31 -2.83 -1.15
N PRO A 66 -5.05 -2.73 -2.28
CA PRO A 66 -6.51 -2.81 -2.25
C PRO A 66 -7.05 -4.17 -1.81
N GLU A 67 -6.43 -5.27 -2.25
CA GLU A 67 -6.81 -6.64 -1.89
C GLU A 67 -6.64 -6.88 -0.39
N ASP A 68 -5.47 -6.55 0.16
CA ASP A 68 -5.15 -6.71 1.58
C ASP A 68 -6.06 -5.86 2.46
N LEU A 69 -6.30 -4.60 2.07
CA LEU A 69 -7.21 -3.72 2.80
C LEU A 69 -8.63 -4.28 2.81
N PHE A 70 -9.11 -4.77 1.67
CA PHE A 70 -10.44 -5.37 1.56
C PHE A 70 -10.59 -6.61 2.45
N ILE A 71 -9.61 -7.53 2.40
CA ILE A 71 -9.58 -8.72 3.24
C ILE A 71 -9.51 -8.36 4.72
N ALA A 72 -8.65 -7.41 5.10
CA ALA A 72 -8.50 -6.97 6.49
C ALA A 72 -9.82 -6.41 7.05
N VAL A 73 -10.48 -5.53 6.30
CA VAL A 73 -11.76 -4.94 6.71
C VAL A 73 -12.86 -6.00 6.80
N MET A 74 -13.02 -6.85 5.77
CA MET A 74 -14.02 -7.92 5.81
C MET A 74 -13.78 -8.88 6.97
N THR A 75 -12.53 -9.28 7.20
CA THR A 75 -12.16 -10.22 8.26
C THR A 75 -12.45 -9.61 9.63
N PHE A 76 -12.05 -8.35 9.83
CA PHE A 76 -12.29 -7.64 11.09
C PHE A 76 -13.78 -7.48 11.37
N VAL A 77 -14.54 -6.94 10.42
CA VAL A 77 -15.99 -6.72 10.57
C VAL A 77 -16.74 -8.05 10.72
N GLY A 78 -16.39 -9.06 9.91
CA GLY A 78 -16.99 -10.38 9.97
C GLY A 78 -16.74 -11.09 11.30
N ALA A 79 -15.50 -11.09 11.78
CA ALA A 79 -15.15 -11.67 13.07
C ALA A 79 -15.86 -10.95 14.23
N PHE A 80 -15.88 -9.61 14.19
CA PHE A 80 -16.55 -8.81 15.21
C PHE A 80 -18.07 -9.03 15.23
N ALA A 81 -18.72 -9.07 14.06
CA ALA A 81 -20.14 -9.34 13.95
C ALA A 81 -20.50 -10.77 14.45
N LEU A 82 -19.71 -11.77 14.07
CA LEU A 82 -19.88 -13.15 14.57
C LEU A 82 -19.73 -13.21 16.09
N MET A 83 -18.72 -12.54 16.65
CA MET A 83 -18.52 -12.47 18.09
C MET A 83 -19.72 -11.80 18.79
N PHE A 84 -20.30 -10.75 18.21
CA PHE A 84 -21.48 -10.09 18.76
C PHE A 84 -22.70 -11.02 18.82
N VAL A 85 -22.88 -11.88 17.82
CA VAL A 85 -23.96 -12.89 17.79
C VAL A 85 -23.72 -14.02 18.80
N VAL A 86 -22.47 -14.47 18.95
CA VAL A 86 -22.13 -15.61 19.83
C VAL A 86 -22.04 -15.20 21.31
N ASN A 87 -21.42 -14.06 21.61
CA ASN A 87 -21.20 -13.60 22.98
C ASN A 87 -21.12 -12.06 23.05
N VAL A 88 -22.26 -11.44 23.34
CA VAL A 88 -22.39 -9.98 23.46
C VAL A 88 -21.45 -9.39 24.53
N PRO A 89 -21.34 -9.96 25.76
CA PRO A 89 -20.41 -9.42 26.76
C PRO A 89 -18.96 -9.33 26.27
N LEU A 90 -18.44 -10.39 25.66
CA LEU A 90 -17.07 -10.41 25.13
C LEU A 90 -16.89 -9.43 23.97
N ALA A 91 -17.91 -9.31 23.11
CA ALA A 91 -17.91 -8.36 22.02
C ALA A 91 -17.82 -6.92 22.50
N LEU A 92 -18.57 -6.54 23.54
CA LEU A 92 -18.53 -5.20 24.13
C LEU A 92 -17.17 -4.88 24.77
N VAL A 93 -16.56 -5.84 25.48
CA VAL A 93 -15.21 -5.67 26.03
C VAL A 93 -14.20 -5.41 24.90
N THR A 94 -14.27 -6.20 23.83
CA THR A 94 -13.39 -6.04 22.67
C THR A 94 -13.65 -4.71 21.95
N ALA A 95 -14.91 -4.31 21.81
CA ALA A 95 -15.32 -3.04 21.20
C ALA A 95 -14.77 -1.82 21.96
N ALA A 96 -14.60 -1.93 23.28
CA ALA A 96 -13.98 -0.88 24.09
C ALA A 96 -12.46 -0.83 23.92
N ILE A 97 -11.80 -1.99 23.73
CA ILE A 97 -10.34 -2.09 23.59
C ILE A 97 -9.87 -1.61 22.21
N VAL A 98 -10.59 -1.94 21.15
CA VAL A 98 -10.18 -1.63 19.76
C VAL A 98 -9.90 -0.12 19.54
N PRO A 99 -10.78 0.83 19.93
CA PRO A 99 -10.55 2.26 19.78
C PRO A 99 -9.32 2.74 20.55
N VAL A 100 -9.06 2.17 21.74
CA VAL A 100 -7.89 2.53 22.55
C VAL A 100 -6.60 2.14 21.83
N ILE A 101 -6.55 0.92 21.29
CA ILE A 101 -5.40 0.46 20.50
C ILE A 101 -5.24 1.31 19.24
N ALA A 102 -6.33 1.56 18.50
CA ALA A 102 -6.29 2.38 17.29
C ALA A 102 -5.76 3.79 17.59
N TRP A 103 -6.23 4.42 18.68
CA TRP A 103 -5.76 5.73 19.11
C TRP A 103 -4.27 5.74 19.44
N VAL A 104 -3.78 4.76 20.21
CA VAL A 104 -2.36 4.62 20.53
C VAL A 104 -1.56 4.46 19.24
N THR A 105 -1.94 3.52 18.37
CA THR A 105 -1.23 3.24 17.11
C THR A 105 -1.13 4.48 16.23
N ILE A 106 -2.23 5.21 16.03
CA ILE A 106 -2.23 6.45 15.21
C ILE A 106 -1.35 7.51 15.89
N ARG A 107 -1.53 7.74 17.19
CA ARG A 107 -0.84 8.82 17.91
C ARG A 107 0.68 8.65 17.94
N TYR A 108 1.15 7.42 18.12
CA TYR A 108 2.57 7.09 18.13
C TYR A 108 3.12 6.91 16.72
N GLY A 109 2.32 6.40 15.77
CA GLY A 109 2.66 6.33 14.35
C GLY A 109 2.98 7.71 13.78
N ASP A 110 2.10 8.70 13.97
CA ASP A 110 2.34 10.08 13.52
C ASP A 110 3.57 10.71 14.18
N ARG A 111 3.91 10.30 15.40
CA ARG A 111 5.09 10.81 16.10
C ARG A 111 6.37 10.17 15.54
N MET A 112 6.31 8.88 15.22
CA MET A 112 7.41 8.16 14.60
C MET A 112 7.73 8.75 13.23
N GLU A 113 6.71 8.95 12.38
CA GLU A 113 6.89 9.51 11.04
C GLU A 113 7.53 10.89 11.08
N ARG A 114 7.03 11.79 11.95
CA ARG A 114 7.62 13.12 12.14
C ARG A 114 9.07 13.07 12.62
N ASN A 115 9.40 12.15 13.52
CA ASN A 115 10.77 11.98 14.00
C ASN A 115 11.68 11.43 12.89
N TRP A 116 11.19 10.49 12.09
CA TRP A 116 11.93 9.94 10.95
C TRP A 116 12.26 11.04 9.94
N GLN A 117 11.27 11.86 9.57
CA GLN A 117 11.46 13.00 8.68
C GLN A 117 12.41 14.05 9.26
N ALA A 118 12.42 14.29 10.58
CA ALA A 118 13.35 15.23 11.20
C ALA A 118 14.80 14.72 11.25
N LEU A 119 15.01 13.40 11.28
CA LEU A 119 16.34 12.78 11.35
C LEU A 119 16.94 12.48 9.98
N TYR A 120 16.10 12.12 9.01
CA TYR A 120 16.51 11.59 7.70
C TYR A 120 15.94 12.35 6.49
N GLY A 121 14.95 13.22 6.69
CA GLY A 121 14.40 14.11 5.65
C GLY A 121 15.19 15.41 5.54
#